data_AF-A0A428XTL7-F1
#
_entry.id   AF-A0A428XTL7-F1
#
_cell.length_a   1.000
_cell.length_b   1.000
_cell.length_c   1.000
_cell.angle_alpha   90.00
_cell.angle_beta   90.00
_cell.angle_gamma   90.00
#
_symmetry.space_group_name_H-M   'P 1'
#
loop_
_entity.id
_entity.type
_entity.pdbx_description
1 polymer ?
#
loop_
_entity_poly.entity_id
_entity_poly.type
_entity_poly.pdbx_seq_one_letter_code
_entity_poly.pdbx_strand_id
1 'polypeptide(L)'
;MIERLTHRWRREVAEQAAAVAAGTLAPDEAYAAAWWPEDFVARIDGALERYERDVSRLDPAHDSAAWAAVERVVVAINAADSGQIETTTAEELAGYIDDALTDAGVDVEALTRRRGVDRAELTDEWRDW
;
A
#
# COMPACT_ATOMS: atom_id res chain seq x y z
N MET A 1 -6.78 11.53 5.55
CA MET A 1 -6.96 10.22 4.88
C MET A 1 -6.69 10.41 3.41
N ILE A 2 -5.51 9.98 3.01
CA ILE A 2 -5.05 9.96 1.61
C ILE A 2 -5.88 8.95 0.81
N GLU A 3 -6.00 9.15 -0.50
CA GLU A 3 -6.67 8.19 -1.37
C GLU A 3 -5.97 6.83 -1.29
N ARG A 4 -6.72 5.77 -0.98
CA ARG A 4 -6.18 4.41 -0.98
C ARG A 4 -5.69 4.03 -2.38
N LEU A 5 -4.45 3.54 -2.48
CA LEU A 5 -3.81 3.16 -3.75
C LEU A 5 -4.69 2.26 -4.63
N THR A 6 -5.39 1.31 -4.02
CA THR A 6 -6.29 0.36 -4.69
C THR A 6 -7.49 1.05 -5.33
N HIS A 7 -7.96 2.19 -4.82
CA HIS A 7 -9.02 2.96 -5.46
C HIS A 7 -8.54 3.61 -6.75
N ARG A 8 -7.32 4.17 -6.74
CA ARG A 8 -6.68 4.70 -7.94
C ARG A 8 -6.47 3.61 -8.98
N TRP A 9 -5.94 2.45 -8.60
CA TRP A 9 -5.74 1.33 -9.52
C TRP A 9 -7.05 0.85 -10.15
N ARG A 10 -8.12 0.67 -9.36
CA ARG A 10 -9.45 0.30 -9.90
C ARG A 10 -9.99 1.34 -10.88
N ARG A 11 -9.82 2.62 -10.57
CA ARG A 11 -10.22 3.71 -11.47
C ARG A 11 -9.46 3.63 -12.78
N GLU A 12 -8.16 3.44 -12.74
CA GLU A 12 -7.31 3.37 -13.93
C GLU A 12 -7.63 2.14 -14.81
N VAL A 13 -7.88 0.98 -14.20
CA VAL A 13 -8.39 -0.21 -14.91
C VAL A 13 -9.71 0.10 -15.61
N ALA A 14 -10.66 0.75 -14.93
CA ALA A 14 -11.96 1.09 -15.51
C ALA A 14 -11.84 2.15 -16.63
N GLU A 15 -10.98 3.14 -16.46
CA GLU A 15 -10.71 4.20 -17.45
C GLU A 15 -10.08 3.62 -18.72
N GLN A 16 -9.07 2.76 -18.59
CA GLN A 16 -8.45 2.10 -19.75
C GLN A 16 -9.42 1.14 -20.44
N ALA A 17 -10.22 0.37 -19.69
CA ALA A 17 -11.26 -0.49 -20.27
C ALA A 17 -12.30 0.32 -21.07
N ALA A 18 -12.74 1.47 -20.55
CA ALA A 18 -13.64 2.37 -21.24
C ALA A 18 -13.01 2.98 -22.50
N ALA A 19 -11.72 3.36 -22.44
CA ALA A 19 -10.98 3.90 -23.58
C ALA A 19 -10.79 2.86 -24.69
N VAL A 20 -10.54 1.60 -24.35
CA VAL A 20 -10.50 0.48 -25.31
C VAL A 20 -11.87 0.27 -25.95
N ALA A 21 -12.94 0.26 -25.16
CA ALA A 21 -14.30 0.13 -25.68
C ALA A 21 -14.72 1.30 -26.60
N ALA A 22 -14.21 2.49 -26.33
CA ALA A 22 -14.40 3.68 -27.17
C ALA A 22 -13.48 3.72 -28.40
N GLY A 23 -12.50 2.81 -28.51
CA GLY A 23 -11.50 2.78 -29.59
C GLY A 23 -10.48 3.92 -29.51
N THR A 24 -10.36 4.58 -28.35
CA THR A 24 -9.40 5.68 -28.12
C THR A 24 -8.09 5.21 -27.51
N LEU A 25 -8.00 3.94 -27.11
CA LEU A 25 -6.81 3.27 -26.61
C LEU A 25 -6.70 1.90 -27.27
N ALA A 26 -5.51 1.50 -27.72
CA ALA A 26 -5.34 0.16 -28.27
C ALA A 26 -5.34 -0.89 -27.13
N PRO A 27 -5.90 -2.09 -27.33
CA PRO A 27 -5.94 -3.12 -26.28
C PRO A 27 -4.58 -3.52 -25.72
N ASP A 28 -3.52 -3.45 -26.52
CA ASP A 28 -2.14 -3.74 -26.14
C ASP A 28 -1.46 -2.60 -25.36
N GLU A 29 -2.00 -1.38 -25.43
CA GLU A 29 -1.57 -0.24 -24.64
C GLU A 29 -2.28 -0.19 -23.27
N ALA A 30 -3.34 -0.98 -23.07
CA ALA A 30 -4.13 -1.04 -21.84
C ALA A 30 -3.47 -1.91 -20.75
N TYR A 31 -2.37 -1.42 -20.17
CA TYR A 31 -1.57 -2.15 -19.19
C TYR A 31 -2.24 -2.37 -17.83
N ALA A 32 -3.18 -1.50 -17.42
CA ALA A 32 -3.62 -1.42 -16.02
C ALA A 32 -4.20 -2.74 -15.51
N ALA A 33 -4.97 -3.47 -16.33
CA ALA A 33 -5.55 -4.75 -15.95
C ALA A 33 -4.51 -5.87 -15.82
N ALA A 34 -3.38 -5.76 -16.53
CA ALA A 34 -2.27 -6.71 -16.43
C ALA A 34 -1.42 -6.45 -15.18
N TRP A 35 -1.21 -5.17 -14.84
CA TRP A 35 -0.41 -4.76 -13.67
C TRP A 35 -1.19 -4.88 -12.37
N TRP A 36 -2.50 -4.62 -12.41
CA TRP A 36 -3.38 -4.69 -11.26
C TRP A 36 -4.57 -5.62 -11.51
N PRO A 37 -4.34 -6.95 -11.59
CA PRO A 37 -5.41 -7.93 -11.65
C PRO A 37 -6.39 -7.77 -10.48
N GLU A 38 -7.69 -8.01 -10.72
CA GLU A 38 -8.74 -7.78 -9.73
C GLU A 38 -8.48 -8.51 -8.40
N ASP A 39 -8.04 -9.77 -8.47
CA ASP A 39 -7.71 -10.58 -7.28
C ASP A 39 -6.55 -9.99 -6.48
N PHE A 40 -5.52 -9.48 -7.15
CA PHE A 40 -4.40 -8.82 -6.50
C PHE A 40 -4.89 -7.56 -5.80
N VAL A 41 -5.58 -6.67 -6.53
CA VAL A 41 -6.13 -5.42 -5.98
C VAL A 41 -7.03 -5.68 -4.77
N ALA A 42 -7.90 -6.69 -4.82
CA ALA A 42 -8.79 -7.04 -3.73
C ALA A 42 -8.04 -7.48 -2.47
N ARG A 43 -6.95 -8.24 -2.61
CA ARG A 43 -6.12 -8.66 -1.47
C ARG A 43 -5.35 -7.50 -0.84
N ILE A 44 -4.75 -6.65 -1.66
CA ILE A 44 -4.05 -5.44 -1.19
C ILE A 44 -5.04 -4.52 -0.48
N ASP A 45 -6.25 -4.34 -1.04
CA ASP A 45 -7.29 -3.49 -0.46
C ASP A 45 -7.73 -3.99 0.92
N GLY A 46 -7.90 -5.31 1.08
CA GLY A 46 -8.19 -5.91 2.37
C GLY A 46 -7.06 -5.74 3.40
N ALA A 47 -5.80 -5.83 2.97
CA ALA A 47 -4.63 -5.59 3.83
C ALA A 47 -4.56 -4.13 4.30
N LEU A 48 -4.74 -3.18 3.38
CA LEU A 48 -4.76 -1.75 3.69
C LEU A 48 -5.96 -1.35 4.57
N GLU A 49 -7.15 -1.88 4.30
CA GLU A 49 -8.33 -1.62 5.13
C GLU A 49 -8.16 -2.18 6.56
N ARG A 50 -7.55 -3.36 6.71
CA ARG A 50 -7.17 -3.91 8.02
C ARG A 50 -6.17 -2.99 8.73
N TYR A 51 -5.16 -2.53 8.02
CA TYR A 51 -4.13 -1.65 8.55
C TYR A 51 -4.69 -0.32 9.02
N GLU A 52 -5.51 0.35 8.23
CA GLU A 52 -6.18 1.60 8.59
C GLU A 52 -7.03 1.46 9.86
N ARG A 53 -7.74 0.33 10.00
CA ARG A 53 -8.49 0.04 11.25
C ARG A 53 -7.58 -0.14 12.44
N ASP A 54 -6.47 -0.85 12.29
CA ASP A 54 -5.49 -1.05 13.35
C ASP A 54 -4.88 0.30 13.77
N VAL A 55 -4.48 1.12 12.79
CA VAL A 55 -3.89 2.45 12.96
C VAL A 55 -4.86 3.43 13.64
N SER A 56 -6.15 3.43 13.25
CA SER A 56 -7.17 4.28 13.86
C SER A 56 -7.41 4.03 15.37
N ARG A 57 -6.92 2.89 15.88
CA ARG A 57 -7.07 2.46 17.27
C ARG A 57 -5.74 2.51 18.03
N LEU A 58 -4.66 2.95 17.38
CA LEU A 58 -3.37 3.06 18.03
C LEU A 58 -3.41 4.11 19.13
N ASP A 59 -2.78 3.79 20.24
CA ASP A 59 -2.31 4.79 21.18
C ASP A 59 -0.92 5.23 20.70
N PRO A 60 -0.75 6.49 20.25
CA PRO A 60 0.53 6.99 19.73
C PRO A 60 1.65 6.99 20.79
N ALA A 61 1.34 6.78 22.07
CA ALA A 61 2.36 6.58 23.11
C ALA A 61 3.03 5.18 23.07
N HIS A 62 2.49 4.23 22.30
CA HIS A 62 2.93 2.83 22.27
C HIS A 62 3.55 2.43 20.93
N ASP A 63 4.85 2.67 20.77
CA ASP A 63 5.62 2.33 19.56
C ASP A 63 5.46 0.87 19.11
N SER A 64 5.40 -0.08 20.04
CA SER A 64 5.29 -1.50 19.72
C SER A 64 4.00 -1.83 18.96
N ALA A 65 2.92 -1.09 19.24
CA ALA A 65 1.65 -1.28 18.53
C ALA A 65 1.73 -0.76 17.09
N ALA A 66 2.43 0.38 16.86
CA ALA A 66 2.67 0.92 15.53
C ALA A 66 3.52 -0.03 14.68
N TRP A 67 4.66 -0.50 15.23
CA TRP A 67 5.51 -1.48 14.53
C TRP A 67 4.80 -2.79 14.23
N ALA A 68 4.01 -3.31 15.18
CA ALA A 68 3.24 -4.53 14.93
C ALA A 68 2.15 -4.33 13.86
N ALA A 69 1.59 -3.12 13.72
CA ALA A 69 0.67 -2.80 12.63
C ALA A 69 1.39 -2.78 11.27
N VAL A 70 2.59 -2.18 11.21
CA VAL A 70 3.44 -2.17 10.00
C VAL A 70 3.83 -3.59 9.59
N GLU A 71 4.34 -4.40 10.51
CA GLU A 71 4.68 -5.80 10.26
C GLU A 71 3.49 -6.56 9.66
N ARG A 72 2.32 -6.48 10.29
CA ARG A 72 1.13 -7.20 9.83
C ARG A 72 0.70 -6.81 8.42
N VAL A 73 0.77 -5.52 8.08
CA VAL A 73 0.35 -5.06 6.75
C VAL A 73 1.38 -5.47 5.70
N VAL A 74 2.69 -5.34 5.98
CA VAL A 74 3.74 -5.75 5.03
C VAL A 74 3.67 -7.25 4.76
N VAL A 75 3.57 -8.08 5.81
CA VAL A 75 3.42 -9.54 5.65
C VAL A 75 2.16 -9.91 4.87
N ALA A 76 1.04 -9.21 5.11
CA ALA A 76 -0.20 -9.46 4.37
C ALA A 76 -0.08 -9.09 2.88
N ILE A 77 0.63 -8.02 2.57
CA ILE A 77 0.87 -7.60 1.19
C ILE A 77 1.90 -8.55 0.52
N ASN A 78 2.93 -9.06 1.23
CA ASN A 78 3.86 -10.08 0.68
C ASN A 78 3.07 -11.34 0.27
N ALA A 79 2.09 -11.75 1.09
CA ALA A 79 1.23 -12.89 0.79
C ALA A 79 0.24 -12.63 -0.36
N ALA A 80 -0.08 -11.37 -0.63
CA ALA A 80 -0.92 -10.98 -1.75
C ALA A 80 -0.14 -10.93 -3.07
N ASP A 81 1.15 -10.63 -2.99
CA ASP A 81 2.04 -10.58 -4.15
C ASP A 81 2.30 -11.96 -4.73
N SER A 82 2.26 -12.04 -6.05
CA SER A 82 2.59 -13.22 -6.85
C SER A 82 3.50 -12.82 -8.02
N GLY A 83 4.26 -11.74 -7.86
CA GLY A 83 5.13 -11.13 -8.87
C GLY A 83 4.51 -9.92 -9.57
N GLN A 84 3.58 -9.22 -8.93
CA GLN A 84 2.96 -7.99 -9.43
C GLN A 84 3.60 -6.72 -8.85
N ILE A 85 4.26 -6.83 -7.70
CA ILE A 85 4.86 -5.67 -7.04
C ILE A 85 6.24 -5.40 -7.65
N GLU A 86 6.28 -4.38 -8.50
CA GLU A 86 7.51 -3.80 -9.03
C GLU A 86 8.01 -2.65 -8.13
N THR A 87 9.23 -2.16 -8.38
CA THR A 87 9.88 -1.11 -7.56
C THR A 87 8.98 0.10 -7.28
N THR A 88 8.29 0.64 -8.29
CA THR A 88 7.41 1.79 -8.10
C THR A 88 6.19 1.45 -7.24
N THR A 89 5.57 0.29 -7.44
CA THR A 89 4.46 -0.19 -6.60
C THR A 89 4.91 -0.38 -5.16
N ALA A 90 6.12 -0.91 -4.95
CA ALA A 90 6.72 -1.11 -3.64
C ALA A 90 6.97 0.22 -2.90
N GLU A 91 7.44 1.25 -3.61
CA GLU A 91 7.63 2.60 -3.07
C GLU A 91 6.29 3.26 -2.71
N GLU A 92 5.28 3.14 -3.58
CA GLU A 92 3.94 3.67 -3.33
C GLU A 92 3.30 3.02 -2.10
N LEU A 93 3.41 1.70 -1.95
CA LEU A 93 2.90 0.97 -0.79
C LEU A 93 3.62 1.39 0.50
N ALA A 94 4.94 1.56 0.47
CA ALA A 94 5.69 2.10 1.61
C ALA A 94 5.19 3.49 2.01
N GLY A 95 5.05 4.37 1.02
CA GLY A 95 4.56 5.73 1.21
C GLY A 95 3.18 5.75 1.85
N TYR A 96 2.26 4.92 1.35
CA TYR A 96 0.91 4.84 1.92
C TYR A 96 0.88 4.37 3.38
N ILE A 97 1.73 3.40 3.73
CA ILE A 97 1.84 2.88 5.10
C ILE A 97 2.35 3.98 6.05
N ASP A 98 3.43 4.67 5.65
CA ASP A 98 3.99 5.80 6.39
C ASP A 98 2.97 6.95 6.57
N ASP A 99 2.31 7.32 5.47
CA ASP A 99 1.33 8.39 5.44
C ASP A 99 0.12 8.09 6.32
N ALA A 100 -0.37 6.86 6.34
CA ALA A 100 -1.50 6.46 7.18
C ALA A 100 -1.16 6.53 8.68
N LEU A 101 0.07 6.19 9.09
CA LEU A 101 0.54 6.40 10.46
C LEU A 101 0.64 7.88 10.81
N THR A 102 1.20 8.67 9.90
CA THR A 102 1.32 10.12 10.05
C THR A 102 -0.06 10.77 10.22
N ASP A 103 -1.03 10.39 9.39
CA ASP A 103 -2.43 10.86 9.46
C ASP A 103 -3.12 10.48 10.78
N ALA A 104 -2.69 9.39 11.43
CA ALA A 104 -3.17 8.96 12.73
C ALA A 104 -2.46 9.64 13.91
N GLY A 105 -1.54 10.58 13.63
CA GLY A 105 -0.81 11.35 14.64
C GLY A 105 0.41 10.64 15.21
N VAL A 106 0.89 9.57 14.55
CA VAL A 106 2.16 8.94 14.91
C VAL A 106 3.30 9.76 14.32
N ASP A 107 4.25 10.16 15.17
CA ASP A 107 5.52 10.74 14.72
C ASP A 107 6.42 9.61 14.19
N VAL A 108 6.26 9.29 12.91
CA VAL A 108 6.97 8.18 12.25
C VAL A 108 8.48 8.40 12.27
N GLU A 109 8.94 9.64 12.11
CA GLU A 109 10.38 9.95 12.17
C GLU A 109 10.95 9.69 13.56
N ALA A 110 10.22 10.02 14.63
CA ALA A 110 10.63 9.66 15.98
C ALA A 110 10.51 8.16 16.26
N LEU A 111 9.50 7.49 15.72
CA LEU A 111 9.31 6.05 15.82
C LEU A 111 10.50 5.26 15.23
N THR A 112 10.91 5.58 13.99
CA THR A 112 12.02 4.93 13.31
C THR A 112 13.36 5.25 13.95
N ARG A 113 13.60 6.53 14.30
CA ARG A 113 14.81 6.96 15.00
C ARG A 113 15.01 6.25 16.34
N ARG A 114 13.94 5.96 17.09
CA ARG A 114 14.02 5.19 18.35
C ARG A 114 14.49 3.74 18.16
N ARG A 115 14.33 3.16 16.98
CA ARG A 115 14.91 1.85 16.58
C ARG A 115 16.23 1.96 15.82
N GLY A 116 16.68 3.18 15.50
CA GLY A 116 17.93 3.40 14.76
C GLY A 116 17.84 3.12 13.26
N VAL A 117 16.65 3.21 12.68
CA VAL A 117 16.41 3.06 11.23
C VAL A 117 15.91 4.38 10.62
N ASP A 118 16.12 4.58 9.32
CA ASP A 118 15.59 5.73 8.60
C ASP A 118 14.06 5.62 8.44
N ARG A 119 13.36 6.75 8.26
CA ARG A 119 11.92 6.75 7.95
C ARG A 119 11.62 6.01 6.65
N ALA A 120 12.49 6.12 5.66
CA ALA A 120 12.37 5.39 4.40
C ALA A 120 12.45 3.86 4.58
N GLU A 121 13.08 3.39 5.65
CA GLU A 121 13.27 1.97 5.96
C GLU A 121 12.12 1.38 6.81
N LEU A 122 11.02 2.14 7.02
CA LEU A 122 9.88 1.76 7.88
C LEU A 122 9.36 0.33 7.60
N THR A 123 9.35 -0.09 6.34
CA THR A 123 8.81 -1.39 5.93
C THR A 123 9.88 -2.45 5.67
N ASP A 124 11.15 -2.07 5.67
CA ASP A 124 12.23 -2.86 5.06
C ASP A 124 12.51 -4.16 5.82
N GLU A 125 12.30 -4.18 7.13
CA GLU A 125 12.50 -5.36 7.98
C GLU A 125 11.65 -6.57 7.53
N TRP A 126 10.47 -6.33 6.95
CA TRP A 126 9.49 -7.37 6.62
C TRP A 126 9.20 -7.51 5.12
N ARG A 127 9.81 -6.68 4.28
CA ARG A 127 9.49 -6.63 2.86
C ARG A 127 10.16 -7.80 2.11
N ASP A 128 9.36 -8.60 1.41
CA ASP A 128 9.83 -9.70 0.56
C ASP A 128 9.55 -9.52 -0.94
N TRP A 129 8.80 -8.47 -1.31
CA TRP A 129 8.56 -8.09 -2.71
C TRP A 129 9.68 -7.25 -3.31
#